data_AF-A0A7X2I2B7-F1
#
_entry.id   AF-A0A7X2I2B7-F1
#
_cell.length_a   1.000
_cell.length_b   1.000
_cell.length_c   1.000
_cell.angle_alpha   90.00
_cell.angle_beta   90.00
_cell.angle_gamma   90.00
#
_symmetry.space_group_name_H-M   'P 1'
#
loop_
_entity.id
_entity.type
_entity.pdbx_description
1 polymer ?
#
loop_
_entity_poly.entity_id
_entity_poly.type
_entity_poly.pdbx_seq_one_letter_code
_entity_poly.pdbx_strand_id
1 'polypeptide(L)'
;MKFAVLGGGMVGSCYTQALLQQGHVLVGLCDLQPSNQISTTVQEAGAQIHNAPGAWLSDADVVLSAVFGTVAHEIFRASLGHLKRGTLYVDMTTADPLEMKACAALAREAQVDFVDVAITGAVNLGGAKTPLLLAGEQAQAVQELYAPFGGSVRVVGSNPGEAASLKLLRSIFTKGMEALAVECLGTAEAMGLREQLYVVLEDIDQTPLRSLMESMVQTHIPHSGRRRNEVIEAQHQIKAQGLLPIVSPGVEAMFAATAQAQATHPYSGTSITDALHWLNNRVLASK
;
A
#
# COMPACT_ATOMS: atom_id res chain seq x y z
N MET A 1 13.61 1.83 24.78
CA MET A 1 13.69 3.18 24.19
C MET A 1 12.51 4.00 24.67
N LYS A 2 12.60 5.33 24.59
CA LYS A 2 11.48 6.24 24.82
C LYS A 2 10.76 6.50 23.51
N PHE A 3 9.44 6.37 23.49
CA PHE A 3 8.65 6.62 22.29
C PHE A 3 7.47 7.56 22.55
N ALA A 4 7.08 8.29 21.52
CA ALA A 4 5.89 9.12 21.49
C ALA A 4 4.96 8.65 20.38
N VAL A 5 3.67 8.95 20.51
CA VAL A 5 2.65 8.56 19.53
C VAL A 5 1.84 9.77 19.11
N LEU A 6 1.64 9.95 17.81
CA LEU A 6 0.76 10.95 17.21
C LEU A 6 -0.40 10.20 16.56
N GLY A 7 -1.60 10.31 17.14
CA GLY A 7 -2.80 9.57 16.77
C GLY A 7 -2.97 8.28 17.58
N GLY A 8 -3.97 8.25 18.47
CA GLY A 8 -4.38 7.14 19.31
C GLY A 8 -5.53 6.31 18.76
N GLY A 9 -5.78 6.36 17.44
CA GLY A 9 -6.74 5.49 16.76
C GLY A 9 -6.34 4.00 16.76
N MET A 10 -6.95 3.19 15.91
CA MET A 10 -6.71 1.74 15.85
C MET A 10 -5.22 1.38 15.74
N VAL A 11 -4.50 2.01 14.79
CA VAL A 11 -3.07 1.74 14.55
C VAL A 11 -2.22 2.21 15.74
N GLY A 12 -2.38 3.47 16.14
CA GLY A 12 -1.61 4.04 17.25
C GLY A 12 -1.82 3.29 18.56
N SER A 13 -3.07 2.96 18.90
CA SER A 13 -3.38 2.17 20.10
C SER A 13 -2.73 0.78 20.05
N CYS A 14 -2.84 0.09 18.91
CA CYS A 14 -2.27 -1.24 18.74
C CYS A 14 -0.75 -1.24 18.96
N TYR A 15 -0.03 -0.33 18.32
CA TYR A 15 1.43 -0.28 18.44
C TYR A 15 1.90 0.35 19.76
N THR A 16 1.13 1.25 20.37
CA THR A 16 1.39 1.72 21.74
C THR A 16 1.42 0.55 22.71
N GLN A 17 0.37 -0.28 22.69
CA GLN A 17 0.27 -1.44 23.57
C GLN A 17 1.41 -2.44 23.30
N ALA A 18 1.72 -2.70 22.04
CA ALA A 18 2.77 -3.64 21.66
C ALA A 18 4.17 -3.17 22.11
N LEU A 19 4.48 -1.87 21.95
CA LEU A 19 5.76 -1.28 22.39
C LEU A 19 5.87 -1.28 23.94
N LEU A 20 4.78 -0.98 24.66
CA LEU A 20 4.74 -1.09 26.12
C LEU A 20 4.99 -2.52 26.60
N GLN A 21 4.40 -3.52 25.95
CA GLN A 21 4.61 -4.94 26.28
C GLN A 21 6.06 -5.40 26.06
N GLN A 22 6.81 -4.73 25.18
CA GLN A 22 8.25 -4.96 25.00
C GLN A 22 9.12 -4.18 26.00
N GLY A 23 8.52 -3.48 26.97
CA GLY A 23 9.23 -2.71 27.99
C GLY A 23 9.78 -1.36 27.49
N HIS A 24 9.26 -0.84 26.38
CA HIS A 24 9.56 0.54 25.97
C HIS A 24 8.75 1.54 26.78
N VAL A 25 9.26 2.77 26.89
CA VAL A 25 8.67 3.81 27.76
C VAL A 25 7.91 4.80 26.90
N LEU A 26 6.60 4.92 27.12
CA LEU A 26 5.78 5.95 26.48
C LEU A 26 6.07 7.30 27.13
N VAL A 27 6.45 8.30 26.33
CA VAL A 27 6.67 9.68 26.78
C VAL A 27 5.34 10.44 26.81
N GLY A 28 4.51 10.24 25.80
CA GLY A 28 3.23 10.91 25.65
C GLY A 28 2.53 10.50 24.36
N LEU A 29 1.23 10.79 24.29
CA LEU A 29 0.40 10.51 23.13
C LEU A 29 -0.36 11.77 22.73
N CYS A 30 -0.31 12.15 21.46
CA CYS A 30 -1.07 13.26 20.91
C CYS A 30 -2.33 12.73 20.22
N ASP A 31 -3.52 13.09 20.70
CA ASP A 31 -4.79 12.78 20.03
C ASP A 31 -5.85 13.82 20.42
N LEU A 32 -6.67 14.25 19.45
CA LEU A 32 -7.73 15.23 19.66
C LEU A 32 -8.97 14.64 20.33
N GLN A 33 -9.23 13.35 20.10
CA GLN A 33 -10.41 12.61 20.55
C GLN A 33 -10.00 11.18 20.97
N PRO A 34 -9.15 11.04 22.00
CA PRO A 34 -8.69 9.73 22.45
C PRO A 34 -9.87 8.89 22.96
N SER A 35 -9.88 7.60 22.62
CA SER A 35 -10.82 6.66 23.24
C SER A 35 -10.52 6.47 24.74
N ASN A 36 -11.51 5.99 25.50
CA ASN A 36 -11.29 5.63 26.91
C ASN A 36 -10.19 4.58 27.05
N GLN A 37 -10.14 3.60 26.13
CA GLN A 37 -9.17 2.52 26.18
C GLN A 37 -7.73 3.04 26.06
N ILE A 38 -7.44 3.87 25.06
CA ILE A 38 -6.09 4.42 24.90
C ILE A 38 -5.75 5.40 26.03
N SER A 39 -6.74 6.13 26.55
CA SER A 39 -6.52 7.04 27.67
C SER A 39 -6.09 6.30 28.93
N THR A 40 -6.74 5.19 29.25
CA THR A 40 -6.34 4.30 30.35
C THR A 40 -4.93 3.77 30.14
N THR A 41 -4.61 3.27 28.94
CA THR A 41 -3.27 2.75 28.62
C THR A 41 -2.17 3.82 28.79
N VAL A 42 -2.42 5.06 28.37
CA VAL A 42 -1.48 6.18 28.53
C VAL A 42 -1.27 6.51 30.01
N GLN A 43 -2.34 6.53 30.81
CA GLN A 43 -2.28 6.78 32.26
C GLN A 43 -1.55 5.67 33.02
N GLU A 44 -1.84 4.40 32.71
CA GLU A 44 -1.17 3.23 33.29
C GLU A 44 0.34 3.19 32.96
N ALA A 45 0.72 3.69 31.79
CA ALA A 45 2.11 3.87 31.40
C ALA A 45 2.80 5.08 32.09
N GLY A 46 2.08 5.86 32.90
CA GLY A 46 2.59 7.07 33.56
C GLY A 46 2.84 8.24 32.62
N ALA A 47 2.25 8.23 31.42
CA ALA A 47 2.41 9.25 30.39
C ALA A 47 1.21 10.21 30.35
N GLN A 48 1.30 11.23 29.49
CA GLN A 48 0.24 12.22 29.30
C GLN A 48 -0.35 12.19 27.90
N ILE A 49 -1.62 12.57 27.80
CA ILE A 49 -2.26 12.86 26.52
C ILE A 49 -2.13 14.34 26.22
N HIS A 50 -1.72 14.65 25.00
CA HIS A 50 -1.60 15.99 24.45
C HIS A 50 -2.60 16.17 23.31
N ASN A 51 -3.01 17.40 23.05
CA ASN A 51 -3.88 17.75 21.92
C ASN A 51 -3.11 18.28 20.70
N ALA A 52 -1.80 18.50 20.84
CA ALA A 52 -0.92 18.95 19.78
C ALA A 52 0.53 18.47 20.00
N PRO A 53 1.34 18.39 18.92
CA PRO A 53 2.79 18.31 19.04
C PRO A 53 3.33 19.44 19.91
N GLY A 54 4.36 19.16 20.72
CA GLY A 54 4.92 20.14 21.63
C GLY A 54 6.27 19.71 22.20
N ALA A 55 6.82 20.52 23.10
CA ALA A 55 8.16 20.34 23.66
C ALA A 55 8.41 18.96 24.31
N TRP A 56 7.36 18.28 24.79
CA TRP A 56 7.42 16.93 25.34
C TRP A 56 7.98 15.89 24.36
N LEU A 57 7.91 16.15 23.04
CA LEU A 57 8.50 15.28 22.01
C LEU A 57 10.03 15.21 22.09
N SER A 58 10.71 16.16 22.74
CA SER A 58 12.19 16.14 22.84
C SER A 58 12.71 14.96 23.66
N ASP A 59 11.87 14.37 24.51
CA ASP A 59 12.21 13.21 25.33
C ASP A 59 12.11 11.88 24.57
N ALA A 60 11.50 11.86 23.37
CA ALA A 60 11.31 10.65 22.58
C ALA A 60 12.51 10.34 21.68
N ASP A 61 12.94 9.08 21.67
CA ASP A 61 13.90 8.53 20.70
C ASP A 61 13.18 8.18 19.38
N VAL A 62 11.94 7.70 19.50
CA VAL A 62 11.09 7.27 18.38
C VAL A 62 9.75 8.00 18.45
N VAL A 63 9.25 8.52 17.33
CA VAL A 63 7.91 9.09 17.21
C VAL A 63 7.12 8.27 16.20
N LEU A 64 6.06 7.63 16.66
CA LEU A 64 5.11 6.92 15.82
C LEU A 64 4.00 7.86 15.36
N SER A 65 3.85 8.05 14.05
CA SER A 65 2.72 8.78 13.46
C SER A 65 1.69 7.80 12.90
N ALA A 66 0.49 7.84 13.47
CA ALA A 66 -0.67 7.04 13.10
C ALA A 66 -1.94 7.91 12.96
N VAL A 67 -1.76 9.17 12.59
CA VAL A 67 -2.85 10.10 12.25
C VAL A 67 -3.43 9.80 10.86
N PHE A 68 -4.49 10.50 10.46
CA PHE A 68 -5.00 10.42 9.09
C PHE A 68 -3.96 10.93 8.08
N GLY A 69 -3.83 10.25 6.94
CA GLY A 69 -2.88 10.65 5.89
C GLY A 69 -3.03 12.11 5.46
N THR A 70 -4.27 12.62 5.42
CA THR A 70 -4.59 14.00 5.02
C THR A 70 -4.02 15.09 5.93
N VAL A 71 -3.57 14.73 7.15
CA VAL A 71 -2.97 15.68 8.11
C VAL A 71 -1.53 15.29 8.49
N ALA A 72 -1.00 14.18 7.96
CA ALA A 72 0.30 13.65 8.35
C ALA A 72 1.44 14.66 8.13
N HIS A 73 1.44 15.33 6.98
CA HIS A 73 2.45 16.34 6.66
C HIS A 73 2.37 17.56 7.59
N GLU A 74 1.18 18.07 7.89
CA GLU A 74 1.01 19.19 8.81
C GLU A 74 1.46 18.82 10.23
N ILE A 75 1.08 17.64 10.71
CA ILE A 75 1.48 17.12 12.03
C ILE A 75 3.00 16.93 12.09
N PHE A 76 3.61 16.35 11.05
CA PHE A 76 5.07 16.21 10.99
C PHE A 76 5.77 17.57 11.07
N ARG A 77 5.31 18.56 10.29
CA ARG A 77 5.86 19.93 10.33
C ARG A 77 5.73 20.58 11.71
N ALA A 78 4.59 20.40 12.37
CA ALA A 78 4.37 20.90 13.72
C ALA A 78 5.25 20.19 14.77
N SER A 79 5.61 18.93 14.53
CA SER A 79 6.51 18.16 15.41
C SER A 79 7.98 18.56 15.26
N LEU A 80 8.45 18.89 14.04
CA LEU A 80 9.87 19.06 13.72
C LEU A 80 10.66 19.95 14.70
N GLY A 81 10.09 21.08 15.11
CA GLY A 81 10.75 22.01 16.03
C GLY A 81 10.94 21.50 17.46
N HIS A 82 10.33 20.36 17.79
CA HIS A 82 10.39 19.73 19.10
C HIS A 82 11.17 18.41 19.10
N LEU A 83 11.54 17.89 17.92
CA LEU A 83 12.30 16.65 17.81
C LEU A 83 13.79 16.93 18.04
N LYS A 84 14.48 16.02 18.71
CA LYS A 84 15.94 16.06 18.79
C LYS A 84 16.54 15.49 17.51
N ARG A 85 17.79 15.87 17.24
CA ARG A 85 18.56 15.29 16.14
C ARG A 85 18.69 13.77 16.33
N GLY A 86 18.50 13.02 15.25
CA GLY A 86 18.49 11.56 15.25
C GLY A 86 17.24 10.93 15.86
N THR A 87 16.17 11.70 16.15
CA THR A 87 14.87 11.09 16.44
C THR A 87 14.40 10.30 15.22
N LEU A 88 13.93 9.07 15.46
CA LEU A 88 13.34 8.21 14.45
C LEU A 88 11.84 8.47 14.33
N TYR A 89 11.43 9.19 13.29
CA TYR A 89 10.03 9.43 12.96
C TYR A 89 9.51 8.31 12.05
N VAL A 90 8.57 7.51 12.56
CA VAL A 90 7.98 6.35 11.91
C VAL A 90 6.58 6.73 11.44
N ASP A 91 6.42 7.02 10.15
CA ASP A 91 5.13 7.38 9.57
C ASP A 91 4.37 6.14 9.13
N MET A 92 3.33 5.77 9.89
CA MET A 92 2.42 4.65 9.61
C MET A 92 1.08 5.12 9.04
N THR A 93 1.03 6.33 8.48
CA THR A 93 -0.22 6.92 7.97
C THR A 93 -0.57 6.40 6.58
N THR A 94 -1.67 6.92 6.03
CA THR A 94 -2.08 6.68 4.64
C THR A 94 -1.79 7.90 3.75
N ALA A 95 -0.79 8.71 4.09
CA ALA A 95 -0.40 9.88 3.31
C ALA A 95 0.06 9.51 1.90
N ASP A 96 0.01 10.48 0.98
CA ASP A 96 0.43 10.27 -0.40
C ASP A 96 1.95 10.04 -0.47
N PRO A 97 2.46 9.18 -1.37
CA PRO A 97 3.91 8.99 -1.53
C PRO A 97 4.71 10.27 -1.78
N LEU A 98 4.12 11.29 -2.43
CA LEU A 98 4.76 12.59 -2.63
C LEU A 98 4.85 13.39 -1.33
N GLU A 99 3.85 13.28 -0.46
CA GLU A 99 3.89 13.89 0.88
C GLU A 99 4.97 13.23 1.74
N MET A 100 5.09 11.89 1.69
CA MET A 100 6.19 11.18 2.38
C MET A 100 7.57 11.67 1.93
N LYS A 101 7.75 11.89 0.62
CA LYS A 101 8.99 12.45 0.07
C LYS A 101 9.25 13.88 0.53
N ALA A 102 8.20 14.72 0.59
CA ALA A 102 8.30 16.08 1.09
C ALA A 102 8.68 16.11 2.58
N CYS A 103 8.04 15.28 3.40
CA CYS A 103 8.40 15.10 4.82
C CYS A 103 9.85 14.63 4.98
N ALA A 104 10.30 13.66 4.17
CA ALA A 104 11.68 13.19 4.22
C ALA A 104 12.71 14.28 3.89
N ALA A 105 12.41 15.17 2.95
CA ALA A 105 13.26 16.32 2.65
C ALA A 105 13.38 17.27 3.86
N LEU A 106 12.26 17.60 4.49
CA LEU A 106 12.23 18.43 5.70
C LEU A 106 12.93 17.74 6.89
N ALA A 107 12.78 16.42 7.03
CA ALA A 107 13.43 15.62 8.06
C ALA A 107 14.96 15.71 7.93
N ARG A 108 15.47 15.62 6.70
CA ARG A 108 16.90 15.72 6.40
C ARG A 108 17.47 17.08 6.79
N GLU A 109 16.76 18.17 6.50
CA GLU A 109 17.16 19.52 6.92
C GLU A 109 17.23 19.67 8.44
N ALA A 110 16.30 19.02 9.16
CA ALA A 110 16.25 19.00 10.62
C ALA A 110 17.16 17.95 11.28
N GLN A 111 17.84 17.10 10.50
CA GLN A 111 18.61 15.94 10.96
C GLN A 111 17.77 14.98 11.82
N VAL A 112 16.54 14.73 11.38
CA VAL A 112 15.59 13.75 11.91
C VAL A 112 15.51 12.59 10.92
N ASP A 113 15.49 11.36 11.42
CA ASP A 113 15.35 10.18 10.59
C ASP A 113 13.87 9.95 10.28
N PHE A 114 13.51 9.80 9.00
CA PHE A 114 12.13 9.59 8.57
C PHE A 114 11.98 8.25 7.86
N VAL A 115 11.03 7.43 8.31
CA VAL A 115 10.72 6.12 7.73
C VAL A 115 9.25 6.05 7.35
N ASP A 116 9.00 5.78 6.07
CA ASP A 116 7.68 5.45 5.50
C ASP A 116 7.36 4.00 5.82
N VAL A 117 6.24 3.77 6.51
CA VAL A 117 5.74 2.46 6.90
C VAL A 117 4.36 2.21 6.31
N ALA A 118 4.31 1.39 5.29
CA ALA A 118 3.06 0.99 4.65
C ALA A 118 2.51 -0.30 5.26
N ILE A 119 1.34 -0.19 5.91
CA ILE A 119 0.57 -1.33 6.41
C ILE A 119 -0.15 -2.02 5.24
N THR A 120 0.13 -3.31 5.01
CA THR A 120 -0.43 -4.09 3.87
C THR A 120 -1.49 -5.12 4.26
N GLY A 121 -2.03 -5.03 5.48
CA GLY A 121 -3.11 -5.87 5.99
C GLY A 121 -4.04 -5.11 6.93
N ALA A 122 -5.02 -5.82 7.49
CA ALA A 122 -6.02 -5.25 8.39
C ALA A 122 -5.56 -5.34 9.86
N VAL A 123 -5.30 -4.19 10.49
CA VAL A 123 -4.77 -4.12 11.87
C VAL A 123 -5.74 -4.65 12.91
N ASN A 124 -7.04 -4.52 12.68
CA ASN A 124 -8.06 -5.13 13.55
C ASN A 124 -8.01 -6.67 13.60
N LEU A 125 -7.44 -7.31 12.58
CA LEU A 125 -7.29 -8.77 12.52
C LEU A 125 -5.88 -9.20 12.93
N GLY A 126 -4.86 -8.55 12.37
CA GLY A 126 -3.47 -8.92 12.58
C GLY A 126 -2.80 -8.28 13.80
N GLY A 127 -3.40 -7.25 14.39
CA GLY A 127 -2.77 -6.44 15.43
C GLY A 127 -1.36 -5.99 15.03
N ALA A 128 -0.42 -6.04 15.97
CA ALA A 128 0.98 -5.68 15.72
C ALA A 128 1.72 -6.65 14.78
N LYS A 129 1.13 -7.82 14.47
CA LYS A 129 1.66 -8.79 13.49
C LYS A 129 1.27 -8.47 12.05
N THR A 130 0.46 -7.43 11.84
CA THR A 130 0.03 -7.00 10.51
C THR A 130 1.26 -6.73 9.63
N PRO A 131 1.33 -7.26 8.39
CA PRO A 131 2.50 -7.08 7.55
C PRO A 131 2.79 -5.61 7.23
N LEU A 132 4.07 -5.24 7.32
CA LEU A 132 4.60 -3.89 7.09
C LEU A 132 5.65 -3.88 5.98
N LEU A 133 5.58 -2.88 5.11
CA LEU A 133 6.66 -2.49 4.20
C LEU A 133 7.31 -1.21 4.73
N LEU A 134 8.63 -1.14 4.68
CA LEU A 134 9.41 -0.02 5.22
C LEU A 134 10.28 0.59 4.13
N ALA A 135 10.35 1.92 4.08
CA ALA A 135 11.30 2.64 3.23
C ALA A 135 11.89 3.86 3.93
N GLY A 136 13.20 4.03 3.80
CA GLY A 136 13.98 5.09 4.45
C GLY A 136 15.37 4.61 4.83
N GLU A 137 16.31 5.56 5.02
CA GLU A 137 17.70 5.24 5.40
C GLU A 137 17.75 4.42 6.70
N GLN A 138 16.89 4.74 7.67
CA GLN A 138 16.77 4.04 8.95
C GLN A 138 15.67 2.96 8.97
N ALA A 139 15.22 2.46 7.82
CA ALA A 139 14.17 1.44 7.76
C ALA A 139 14.56 0.12 8.47
N GLN A 140 15.85 -0.23 8.49
CA GLN A 140 16.34 -1.40 9.22
C GLN A 140 16.17 -1.25 10.74
N ALA A 141 16.38 -0.05 11.30
CA ALA A 141 16.15 0.20 12.73
C ALA A 141 14.67 0.01 13.10
N VAL A 142 13.74 0.45 12.23
CA VAL A 142 12.30 0.17 12.41
C VAL A 142 12.00 -1.32 12.26
N GLN A 143 12.65 -2.01 11.32
CA GLN A 143 12.50 -3.46 11.15
C GLN A 143 12.88 -4.21 12.42
N GLU A 144 14.03 -3.89 13.02
CA GLU A 144 14.52 -4.50 14.26
C GLU A 144 13.59 -4.20 15.45
N LEU A 145 13.09 -2.97 15.56
CA LEU A 145 12.13 -2.57 16.60
C LEU A 145 10.81 -3.34 16.49
N TYR A 146 10.33 -3.61 15.26
CA TYR A 146 9.03 -4.25 15.05
C TYR A 146 9.12 -5.78 14.90
N ALA A 147 10.31 -6.34 14.66
CA ALA A 147 10.54 -7.77 14.51
C ALA A 147 9.99 -8.62 15.68
N PRO A 148 10.11 -8.23 16.97
CA PRO A 148 9.63 -9.08 18.06
C PRO A 148 8.10 -9.15 18.16
N PHE A 149 7.34 -8.35 17.38
CA PHE A 149 5.90 -8.54 17.27
C PHE A 149 5.52 -9.85 16.55
N GLY A 150 6.43 -10.41 15.74
CA GLY A 150 6.24 -11.67 15.02
C GLY A 150 5.45 -11.53 13.73
N GLY A 151 5.27 -10.31 13.21
CA GLY A 151 4.71 -10.02 11.89
C GLY A 151 5.77 -10.02 10.78
N SER A 152 5.33 -10.02 9.52
CA SER A 152 6.25 -9.82 8.40
C SER A 152 6.58 -8.32 8.27
N VAL A 153 7.84 -7.96 8.52
CA VAL A 153 8.33 -6.59 8.40
C VAL A 153 9.43 -6.56 7.35
N ARG A 154 9.24 -5.84 6.24
CA ARG A 154 10.14 -5.89 5.07
C ARG A 154 10.62 -4.50 4.70
N VAL A 155 11.93 -4.30 4.66
CA VAL A 155 12.54 -3.14 4.01
C VAL A 155 12.43 -3.32 2.50
N VAL A 156 11.78 -2.39 1.82
CA VAL A 156 11.52 -2.44 0.37
C VAL A 156 12.18 -1.32 -0.41
N GLY A 157 12.79 -0.37 0.28
CA GLY A 157 13.31 0.84 -0.31
C GLY A 157 14.17 1.64 0.65
N SER A 158 15.00 2.53 0.13
CA SER A 158 15.81 3.45 0.92
C SER A 158 15.21 4.86 0.98
N ASN A 159 14.22 5.15 0.16
CA ASN A 159 13.63 6.49 0.07
C ASN A 159 12.17 6.46 0.60
N PRO A 160 11.83 7.30 1.59
CA PRO A 160 10.44 7.41 2.03
C PRO A 160 9.49 7.76 0.87
N GLY A 161 8.34 7.11 0.84
CA GLY A 161 7.39 7.11 -0.27
C GLY A 161 7.45 5.83 -1.11
N GLU A 162 8.55 5.07 -1.10
CA GLU A 162 8.64 3.79 -1.83
C GLU A 162 7.74 2.70 -1.23
N ALA A 163 7.61 2.61 0.10
CA ALA A 163 6.73 1.63 0.73
C ALA A 163 5.26 1.97 0.47
N ALA A 164 4.87 3.24 0.62
CA ALA A 164 3.54 3.73 0.26
C ALA A 164 3.23 3.48 -1.23
N SER A 165 4.18 3.75 -2.14
CA SER A 165 4.03 3.49 -3.58
C SER A 165 3.81 2.01 -3.87
N LEU A 166 4.60 1.12 -3.27
CA LEU A 166 4.47 -0.32 -3.46
C LEU A 166 3.14 -0.86 -2.91
N LYS A 167 2.63 -0.32 -1.81
CA LYS A 167 1.29 -0.61 -1.30
C LYS A 167 0.22 -0.22 -2.31
N LEU A 168 0.31 0.95 -2.94
CA LEU A 168 -0.63 1.40 -3.97
C LEU A 168 -0.55 0.53 -5.24
N LEU A 169 0.65 0.17 -5.69
CA LEU A 169 0.83 -0.77 -6.81
C LEU A 169 0.19 -2.13 -6.51
N ARG A 170 0.35 -2.64 -5.28
CA ARG A 170 -0.33 -3.86 -4.82
C ARG A 170 -1.85 -3.68 -4.84
N SER A 171 -2.38 -2.52 -4.47
CA SER A 171 -3.82 -2.24 -4.53
C SER A 171 -4.35 -2.27 -5.96
N ILE A 172 -3.64 -1.70 -6.94
CA ILE A 172 -4.03 -1.78 -8.37
C ILE A 172 -4.25 -3.24 -8.76
N PHE A 173 -3.27 -4.09 -8.49
CA PHE A 173 -3.35 -5.50 -8.87
C PHE A 173 -4.42 -6.26 -8.10
N THR A 174 -4.42 -6.18 -6.77
CA THR A 174 -5.33 -6.96 -5.92
C THR A 174 -6.79 -6.55 -6.07
N LYS A 175 -7.09 -5.26 -6.24
CA LYS A 175 -8.47 -4.79 -6.45
C LYS A 175 -8.96 -5.04 -7.88
N GLY A 176 -8.06 -4.99 -8.87
CA GLY A 176 -8.38 -5.44 -10.23
C GLY A 176 -8.74 -6.93 -10.26
N MET A 177 -7.95 -7.78 -9.60
CA MET A 177 -8.24 -9.21 -9.48
C MET A 177 -9.55 -9.49 -8.73
N GLU A 178 -9.80 -8.79 -7.62
CA GLU A 178 -11.05 -8.95 -6.86
C GLU A 178 -12.27 -8.64 -7.73
N ALA A 179 -12.25 -7.52 -8.46
CA ALA A 179 -13.32 -7.15 -9.36
C ALA A 179 -13.53 -8.20 -10.47
N LEU A 180 -12.44 -8.65 -11.11
CA LEU A 180 -12.49 -9.72 -12.12
C LEU A 180 -13.01 -11.04 -11.56
N ALA A 181 -12.61 -11.41 -10.35
CA ALA A 181 -13.07 -12.63 -9.69
C ALA A 181 -14.57 -12.59 -9.40
N VAL A 182 -15.10 -11.45 -8.95
CA VAL A 182 -16.54 -11.28 -8.72
C VAL A 182 -17.33 -11.46 -10.02
N GLU A 183 -16.90 -10.84 -11.11
CA GLU A 183 -17.58 -10.96 -12.41
C GLU A 183 -17.46 -12.39 -12.99
N CYS A 184 -16.26 -12.97 -12.94
CA CYS A 184 -15.97 -14.30 -13.48
C CYS A 184 -16.72 -15.40 -12.70
N LEU A 185 -16.58 -15.42 -11.37
CA LEU A 185 -17.21 -16.45 -10.53
C LEU A 185 -18.72 -16.29 -10.47
N GLY A 186 -19.24 -15.05 -10.50
CA GLY A 186 -20.69 -14.81 -10.60
C GLY A 186 -21.26 -15.36 -11.91
N THR A 187 -20.54 -15.20 -13.01
CA THR A 187 -20.94 -15.76 -14.32
C THR A 187 -20.84 -17.29 -14.33
N ALA A 188 -19.74 -17.84 -13.82
CA ALA A 188 -19.53 -19.29 -13.74
C ALA A 188 -20.58 -19.98 -12.86
N GLU A 189 -20.98 -19.35 -11.74
CA GLU A 189 -22.05 -19.85 -10.87
C GLU A 189 -23.40 -19.85 -11.59
N ALA A 190 -23.74 -18.76 -12.31
CA ALA A 190 -24.98 -18.70 -13.09
C ALA A 190 -25.05 -19.79 -14.18
N MET A 191 -23.90 -20.23 -14.68
CA MET A 191 -23.78 -21.34 -15.65
C MET A 191 -23.68 -22.73 -15.01
N GLY A 192 -23.51 -22.83 -13.68
CA GLY A 192 -23.23 -24.10 -12.99
C GLY A 192 -21.85 -24.69 -13.30
N LEU A 193 -20.87 -23.85 -13.69
CA LEU A 193 -19.54 -24.27 -14.16
C LEU A 193 -18.38 -23.87 -13.21
N ARG A 194 -18.70 -23.38 -12.01
CA ARG A 194 -17.67 -22.82 -11.09
C ARG A 194 -16.56 -23.81 -10.72
N GLU A 195 -16.89 -25.08 -10.49
CA GLU A 195 -15.88 -26.08 -10.14
C GLU A 195 -15.00 -26.47 -11.36
N GLN A 196 -15.60 -26.59 -12.54
CA GLN A 196 -14.87 -26.88 -13.78
C GLN A 196 -13.93 -25.74 -14.17
N LEU A 197 -14.31 -24.49 -13.89
CA LEU A 197 -13.46 -23.32 -14.11
C LEU A 197 -12.13 -23.45 -13.38
N TYR A 198 -12.11 -23.90 -12.12
CA TYR A 198 -10.85 -24.06 -11.38
C TYR A 198 -9.93 -25.11 -12.01
N VAL A 199 -10.48 -26.18 -12.59
CA VAL A 199 -9.71 -27.18 -13.33
C VAL A 199 -9.09 -26.55 -14.58
N VAL A 200 -9.81 -25.69 -15.28
CA VAL A 200 -9.31 -25.00 -16.48
C VAL A 200 -8.24 -23.96 -16.13
N LEU A 201 -8.31 -23.35 -14.95
CA LEU A 201 -7.34 -22.34 -14.48
C LEU A 201 -6.10 -22.94 -13.79
N GLU A 202 -5.92 -24.26 -13.81
CA GLU A 202 -4.79 -24.93 -13.16
C GLU A 202 -3.44 -24.47 -13.74
N ASP A 203 -3.38 -24.16 -15.04
CA ASP A 203 -2.18 -23.61 -15.69
C ASP A 203 -1.76 -22.25 -15.11
N ILE A 204 -2.73 -21.40 -14.77
CA ILE A 204 -2.53 -20.10 -14.12
C ILE A 204 -2.03 -20.31 -12.68
N ASP A 205 -2.62 -21.23 -11.93
CA ASP A 205 -2.25 -21.50 -10.53
C ASP A 205 -0.84 -22.10 -10.40
N GLN A 206 -0.43 -22.90 -11.39
CA GLN A 206 0.92 -23.49 -11.44
C GLN A 206 2.00 -22.53 -11.96
N THR A 207 1.63 -21.41 -12.58
CA THR A 207 2.58 -20.45 -13.15
C THR A 207 3.02 -19.41 -12.09
N PRO A 208 4.34 -19.21 -11.85
CA PRO A 208 4.79 -18.17 -10.95
C PRO A 208 4.25 -16.79 -11.35
N LEU A 209 3.68 -16.06 -10.39
CA LEU A 209 2.99 -14.79 -10.65
C LEU A 209 3.82 -13.79 -11.46
N ARG A 210 5.12 -13.66 -11.16
CA ARG A 210 6.02 -12.79 -11.93
C ARG A 210 6.03 -13.17 -13.42
N SER A 211 6.26 -14.44 -13.71
CA SER A 211 6.34 -14.96 -15.07
C SER A 211 5.02 -14.75 -15.82
N LEU A 212 3.89 -14.98 -15.14
CA LEU A 212 2.57 -14.75 -15.70
C LEU A 212 2.35 -13.28 -16.08
N MET A 213 2.62 -12.35 -15.15
CA MET A 213 2.43 -10.91 -15.38
C MET A 213 3.33 -10.39 -16.50
N GLU A 214 4.62 -10.75 -16.51
CA GLU A 214 5.57 -10.29 -17.53
C GLU A 214 5.21 -10.87 -18.92
N SER A 215 4.83 -12.15 -18.99
CA SER A 215 4.37 -12.79 -20.24
C SER A 215 3.08 -12.14 -20.78
N MET A 216 2.11 -11.83 -19.91
CA MET A 216 0.91 -11.11 -20.30
C MET A 216 1.25 -9.77 -20.94
N VAL A 217 2.14 -8.98 -20.34
CA VAL A 217 2.56 -7.67 -20.88
C VAL A 217 3.31 -7.81 -22.20
N GLN A 218 4.27 -8.73 -22.30
CA GLN A 218 5.07 -8.94 -23.52
C GLN A 218 4.21 -9.34 -24.72
N THR A 219 3.20 -10.18 -24.48
CA THR A 219 2.31 -10.68 -25.54
C THR A 219 1.09 -9.77 -25.76
N HIS A 220 0.84 -8.81 -24.88
CA HIS A 220 -0.34 -7.93 -24.92
C HIS A 220 -0.41 -7.11 -26.20
N ILE A 221 0.67 -6.38 -26.52
CA ILE A 221 0.74 -5.45 -27.65
C ILE A 221 0.40 -6.19 -28.97
N PRO A 222 1.19 -7.18 -29.45
CA PRO A 222 0.96 -7.83 -30.75
C PRO A 222 -0.38 -8.56 -30.88
N HIS A 223 -1.00 -8.95 -29.76
CA HIS A 223 -2.28 -9.67 -29.77
C HIS A 223 -3.47 -8.83 -29.33
N SER A 224 -3.27 -7.53 -29.10
CA SER A 224 -4.27 -6.63 -28.51
C SER A 224 -5.59 -6.63 -29.28
N GLY A 225 -5.55 -6.55 -30.61
CA GLY A 225 -6.75 -6.58 -31.46
C GLY A 225 -7.50 -7.93 -31.42
N ARG A 226 -6.78 -9.05 -31.46
CA ARG A 226 -7.39 -10.40 -31.40
C ARG A 226 -8.02 -10.65 -30.03
N ARG A 227 -7.27 -10.41 -28.96
CA ARG A 227 -7.72 -10.62 -27.57
C ARG A 227 -8.84 -9.66 -27.18
N ARG A 228 -8.90 -8.44 -27.75
CA ARG A 228 -10.07 -7.56 -27.62
C ARG A 228 -11.36 -8.27 -28.04
N ASN A 229 -11.35 -8.99 -29.16
CA ASN A 229 -12.54 -9.69 -29.66
C ASN A 229 -12.93 -10.86 -28.75
N GLU A 230 -11.96 -11.54 -28.13
CA GLU A 230 -12.22 -12.58 -27.12
C GLU A 230 -12.91 -11.99 -25.87
N VAL A 231 -12.51 -10.78 -25.44
CA VAL A 231 -13.16 -10.07 -24.33
C VAL A 231 -14.59 -9.64 -24.69
N ILE A 232 -14.83 -9.21 -25.94
CA ILE A 232 -16.19 -8.89 -26.42
C ILE A 232 -17.08 -10.14 -26.39
N GLU A 233 -16.56 -11.30 -26.78
CA GLU A 233 -17.32 -12.54 -26.72
C GLU A 233 -17.59 -12.98 -25.28
N ALA A 234 -16.62 -12.82 -24.37
CA ALA A 234 -16.85 -13.03 -22.94
C ALA A 234 -17.96 -12.11 -22.39
N GLN A 235 -18.01 -10.85 -22.82
CA GLN A 235 -19.12 -9.95 -22.45
C GLN A 235 -20.47 -10.43 -23.00
N HIS A 236 -20.53 -10.98 -24.21
CA HIS A 236 -21.75 -11.57 -24.75
C HIS A 236 -22.20 -12.78 -23.92
N GLN A 237 -21.27 -13.64 -23.50
CA GLN A 237 -21.56 -14.78 -22.63
C GLN A 237 -22.14 -14.34 -21.29
N ILE A 238 -21.58 -13.31 -20.66
CA ILE A 238 -22.10 -12.72 -19.41
C ILE A 238 -23.55 -12.25 -19.62
N LYS A 239 -23.80 -11.48 -20.69
CA LYS A 239 -25.15 -10.98 -21.03
C LYS A 239 -26.15 -12.10 -21.32
N ALA A 240 -25.71 -13.19 -21.96
CA ALA A 240 -26.56 -14.34 -22.26
C ALA A 240 -27.07 -15.05 -20.99
N GLN A 241 -26.38 -14.90 -19.86
CA GLN A 241 -26.84 -15.38 -18.54
C GLN A 241 -27.74 -14.36 -17.82
N GLY A 242 -28.14 -13.27 -18.48
CA GLY A 242 -28.93 -12.19 -17.87
C GLY A 242 -28.14 -11.31 -16.89
N LEU A 243 -26.80 -11.40 -16.91
CA LEU A 243 -25.90 -10.63 -16.05
C LEU A 243 -25.37 -9.38 -16.77
N LEU A 244 -24.97 -8.38 -16.00
CA LEU A 244 -24.35 -7.16 -16.53
C LEU A 244 -22.81 -7.27 -16.45
N PRO A 245 -22.08 -7.16 -17.57
CA PRO A 245 -20.63 -7.00 -17.53
C PRO A 245 -20.27 -5.61 -17.00
N ILE A 246 -19.56 -5.56 -15.88
CA ILE A 246 -19.11 -4.35 -15.18
C ILE A 246 -17.62 -4.11 -15.39
N VAL A 247 -16.80 -5.17 -15.31
CA VAL A 247 -15.33 -5.11 -15.33
C VAL A 247 -14.78 -5.34 -16.74
N SER A 248 -15.28 -6.34 -17.45
CA SER A 248 -14.88 -6.68 -18.81
C SER A 248 -14.96 -5.55 -19.85
N PRO A 249 -15.86 -4.54 -19.76
CA PRO A 249 -15.79 -3.35 -20.62
C PRO A 249 -14.52 -2.53 -20.40
N GLY A 250 -14.05 -2.42 -19.16
CA GLY A 250 -12.78 -1.76 -18.84
C GLY A 250 -11.58 -2.55 -19.38
N VAL A 251 -11.64 -3.88 -19.32
CA VAL A 251 -10.65 -4.75 -19.97
C VAL A 251 -10.66 -4.51 -21.48
N GLU A 252 -11.82 -4.54 -22.14
CA GLU A 252 -11.94 -4.27 -23.58
C GLU A 252 -11.33 -2.92 -23.96
N ALA A 253 -11.60 -1.87 -23.18
CA ALA A 253 -11.07 -0.53 -23.41
C ALA A 253 -9.54 -0.51 -23.40
N MET A 254 -8.89 -1.23 -22.49
CA MET A 254 -7.42 -1.35 -22.43
C MET A 254 -6.84 -2.02 -23.69
N PHE A 255 -7.45 -3.13 -24.12
CA PHE A 255 -7.06 -3.83 -25.34
C PHE A 255 -7.31 -2.96 -26.60
N ALA A 256 -8.42 -2.23 -26.64
CA ALA A 256 -8.76 -1.31 -27.73
C ALA A 256 -7.76 -0.15 -27.86
N ALA A 257 -7.43 0.50 -26.73
CA ALA A 257 -6.46 1.59 -26.69
C ALA A 257 -5.09 1.13 -27.19
N THR A 258 -4.67 -0.08 -26.80
CA THR A 258 -3.42 -0.69 -27.27
C THR A 258 -3.45 -0.98 -28.77
N ALA A 259 -4.53 -1.60 -29.27
CA ALA A 259 -4.67 -1.93 -30.68
C ALA A 259 -4.66 -0.66 -31.56
N GLN A 260 -5.33 0.41 -31.12
CA GLN A 260 -5.35 1.70 -31.81
C GLN A 260 -3.96 2.35 -31.83
N ALA A 261 -3.26 2.34 -30.69
CA ALA A 261 -1.89 2.86 -30.62
C ALA A 261 -0.94 2.06 -31.51
N GLN A 262 -1.07 0.74 -31.58
CA GLN A 262 -0.21 -0.10 -32.43
C GLN A 262 -0.47 0.08 -33.92
N ALA A 263 -1.72 0.33 -34.34
CA ALA A 263 -2.04 0.63 -35.74
C ALA A 263 -1.36 1.92 -36.25
N THR A 264 -1.09 2.87 -35.35
CA THR A 264 -0.43 4.15 -35.68
C THR A 264 1.05 4.18 -35.35
N HIS A 265 1.49 3.39 -34.36
CA HIS A 265 2.86 3.33 -33.88
C HIS A 265 3.28 1.86 -33.70
N PRO A 266 3.62 1.14 -34.78
CA PRO A 266 3.91 -0.28 -34.73
C PRO A 266 4.99 -0.63 -33.69
N TYR A 267 4.69 -1.60 -32.83
CA TYR A 267 5.62 -2.14 -31.85
C TYR A 267 6.51 -3.20 -32.49
N SER A 268 7.82 -3.13 -32.26
CA SER A 268 8.82 -4.06 -32.79
C SER A 268 9.76 -4.65 -31.72
N GLY A 269 9.49 -4.38 -30.44
CA GLY A 269 10.31 -4.88 -29.33
C GLY A 269 10.02 -6.34 -28.99
N THR A 270 10.89 -6.96 -28.21
CA THR A 270 10.77 -8.37 -27.78
C THR A 270 10.90 -8.56 -26.27
N SER A 271 11.43 -7.56 -25.56
CA SER A 271 11.59 -7.64 -24.10
C SER A 271 10.40 -7.04 -23.35
N ILE A 272 10.25 -7.44 -22.08
CA ILE A 272 9.31 -6.80 -21.16
C ILE A 272 9.59 -5.30 -21.01
N THR A 273 10.86 -4.91 -21.00
CA THR A 273 11.28 -3.50 -20.91
C THR A 273 10.80 -2.69 -22.11
N ASP A 274 10.94 -3.23 -23.32
CA ASP A 274 10.47 -2.57 -24.54
C ASP A 274 8.94 -2.42 -24.54
N ALA A 275 8.23 -3.47 -24.12
CA ALA A 275 6.78 -3.48 -24.04
C ALA A 275 6.26 -2.44 -23.05
N LEU A 276 6.82 -2.40 -21.84
CA LEU A 276 6.46 -1.41 -20.82
C LEU A 276 6.77 0.02 -21.29
N HIS A 277 7.95 0.25 -21.87
CA HIS A 277 8.31 1.56 -22.40
C HIS A 277 7.34 2.01 -23.50
N TRP A 278 6.97 1.12 -24.42
CA TRP A 278 6.02 1.45 -25.48
C TRP A 278 4.62 1.73 -24.90
N LEU A 279 4.11 0.88 -24.00
CA LEU A 279 2.78 1.05 -23.38
C LEU A 279 2.68 2.36 -22.59
N ASN A 280 3.71 2.67 -21.79
CA ASN A 280 3.74 3.89 -21.00
C ASN A 280 3.68 5.15 -21.88
N ASN A 281 4.38 5.15 -23.01
CA ASN A 281 4.45 6.33 -23.88
C ASN A 281 3.28 6.44 -24.87
N ARG A 282 2.65 5.33 -25.25
CA ARG A 282 1.66 5.30 -26.34
C ARG A 282 0.23 5.03 -25.88
N VAL A 283 0.06 4.44 -24.71
CA VAL A 283 -1.26 4.01 -24.21
C VAL A 283 -1.57 4.63 -22.85
N LEU A 284 -0.64 4.54 -21.88
CA LEU A 284 -0.88 4.95 -20.49
C LEU A 284 -0.48 6.40 -20.18
N ALA A 285 0.24 7.07 -21.08
CA ALA A 285 0.56 8.48 -20.93
C ALA A 285 -0.73 9.33 -20.92
N SER A 286 -0.81 10.26 -19.96
CA SER A 286 -1.80 11.33 -20.04
C SER A 286 -1.48 12.19 -21.26
N LYS A 287 -2.47 12.34 -22.15
CA LYS A 287 -2.36 13.23 -23.32
C LYS A 287 -2.47 14.69 -22.90
#